data_AF-A0A380H185-F1
#
_entry.id   AF-A0A380H185-F1
#
_cell.length_a   1.000
_cell.length_b   1.000
_cell.length_c   1.000
_cell.angle_alpha   90.00
_cell.angle_beta   90.00
_cell.angle_gamma   90.00
#
_symmetry.space_group_name_H-M   'P 1'
#
loop_
_entity.id
_entity.type
_entity.pdbx_description
1 polymer ?
#
loop_
_entity_poly.entity_id
_entity_poly.type
_entity_poly.pdbx_seq_one_letter_code
_entity_poly.pdbx_strand_id
1 'polypeptide(L)'
;MNFMDLYLQHFLKSIIKNSVEEYKMILDRKIKNIENYINYLSEKRGQFKKLINTLTMSLENKYIDIVNNQGIQCAEEIHDQEIDNIKTKLDAIEAYYGRIGLHSQSKEKLTTEKEFNLIYYMSTVA
;
A
#
# COMPACT_ATOMS: atom_id res chain seq x y z
N MET A 1 -19.01 41.75 65.77
CA MET A 1 -18.82 41.75 64.30
C MET A 1 -19.51 43.01 63.77
N ASN A 2 -18.80 43.90 63.08
CA ASN A 2 -19.35 45.20 62.67
C ASN A 2 -20.40 44.98 61.57
N PHE A 3 -21.53 45.68 61.65
CA PHE A 3 -22.62 45.58 60.66
C PHE A 3 -22.13 45.86 59.23
N MET A 4 -21.15 46.77 59.11
CA MET A 4 -20.49 47.08 57.84
C MET A 4 -19.69 45.92 57.27
N ASP A 5 -19.04 45.10 58.11
CA ASP A 5 -18.27 43.94 57.64
C ASP A 5 -19.21 42.89 57.03
N LEU A 6 -20.37 42.70 57.66
CA LEU A 6 -21.37 41.72 57.23
C LEU A 6 -22.04 42.16 55.91
N TYR A 7 -22.31 43.46 55.76
CA TYR A 7 -22.80 44.05 54.53
C TYR A 7 -21.79 43.93 53.38
N LEU A 8 -20.52 44.28 53.63
CA LEU A 8 -19.44 44.17 52.63
C LEU A 8 -19.24 42.73 52.18
N GLN A 9 -19.25 41.76 53.10
CA GLN A 9 -19.15 40.34 52.76
C GLN A 9 -20.32 39.88 51.88
N HIS A 10 -21.55 40.28 52.20
CA HIS A 10 -22.71 39.91 51.39
C HIS A 10 -22.66 40.54 49.99
N PHE A 11 -22.27 41.82 49.92
CA PHE A 11 -22.10 42.54 48.66
C PHE A 11 -21.04 41.90 47.76
N LEU A 12 -19.85 41.63 48.30
CA LEU A 12 -18.75 40.98 47.58
C LEU A 12 -19.16 39.58 47.11
N LYS A 13 -19.84 38.80 47.95
CA LYS A 13 -20.34 37.47 47.60
C LYS A 13 -21.34 37.52 46.44
N SER A 14 -22.22 38.52 46.43
CA SER A 14 -23.19 38.73 45.36
C SER A 14 -22.51 39.08 44.03
N ILE A 15 -21.53 40.00 44.05
CA ILE A 15 -20.75 40.38 42.87
C ILE A 15 -20.00 39.17 42.31
N ILE A 16 -19.29 38.43 43.17
CA ILE A 16 -18.53 37.25 42.74
C ILE A 16 -19.49 36.24 42.11
N LYS A 17 -20.62 35.95 42.75
CA LYS A 17 -21.62 35.02 42.21
C LYS A 17 -22.14 35.44 40.83
N ASN A 18 -22.47 36.71 40.65
CA ASN A 18 -22.95 37.22 39.36
C ASN A 18 -21.87 37.13 38.28
N SER A 19 -20.63 37.51 38.61
CA SER A 19 -19.51 37.43 37.65
C SER A 19 -19.25 35.97 37.22
N VAL A 20 -19.31 35.02 38.15
CA VAL A 20 -19.14 33.59 37.85
C VAL A 20 -20.26 33.09 36.95
N GLU A 21 -21.52 33.47 37.18
CA GLU A 21 -22.62 33.05 36.33
C GLU A 21 -22.54 33.65 34.92
N GLU A 22 -22.12 34.92 34.79
CA GLU A 22 -21.87 35.54 33.49
C GLU A 22 -20.76 34.81 32.71
N TYR A 23 -19.62 34.51 33.37
CA TYR A 23 -18.55 33.76 32.73
C TYR A 23 -18.98 32.36 32.31
N LYS A 24 -19.79 31.69 33.13
CA LYS A 24 -20.37 30.39 32.79
C LYS A 24 -21.25 30.47 31.55
N MET A 25 -22.14 31.47 31.46
CA MET A 25 -22.97 31.66 30.24
C MET A 25 -22.13 31.91 28.99
N ILE A 26 -21.04 32.69 29.10
CA ILE A 26 -20.13 32.93 27.98
C ILE A 26 -19.44 31.63 27.54
N LEU A 27 -19.01 30.81 28.50
CA LEU A 27 -18.38 29.52 28.22
C LEU A 27 -19.36 28.54 27.57
N ASP A 28 -20.59 28.43 28.08
CA ASP A 28 -21.64 27.59 27.51
C ASP A 28 -21.93 27.98 26.05
N ARG A 29 -21.97 29.29 25.77
CA ARG A 29 -22.14 29.78 24.39
C ARG A 29 -20.96 29.40 23.50
N LYS A 30 -19.73 29.50 24.00
CA LYS A 30 -18.53 29.09 23.24
C LYS A 30 -18.53 27.59 22.96
N ILE A 31 -18.90 26.76 23.93
CA ILE A 31 -19.01 25.31 23.76
C ILE A 31 -20.04 24.99 22.67
N LYS A 32 -21.24 25.57 22.75
CA LYS A 32 -22.28 25.38 21.74
C LYS A 32 -21.84 25.78 20.33
N ASN A 33 -21.07 26.88 20.21
CA ASN A 33 -20.52 27.30 18.92
C ASN A 33 -19.51 26.28 18.37
N ILE A 34 -18.66 25.71 19.23
CA ILE A 34 -17.70 24.67 18.85
C ILE A 34 -18.44 23.41 18.40
N GLU A 35 -19.46 22.97 19.14
CA GLU A 35 -20.29 21.82 18.77
C GLU A 35 -20.95 21.99 17.40
N ASN A 36 -21.52 23.17 17.14
CA ASN A 36 -22.11 23.50 15.85
C ASN A 36 -21.07 23.44 14.72
N TYR A 37 -19.85 23.94 14.98
CA TYR A 37 -18.78 23.91 13.99
C TYR A 37 -18.29 22.48 13.71
N ILE A 38 -18.17 21.64 14.75
CA ILE A 38 -17.86 20.21 14.60
C ILE A 38 -18.91 19.51 13.74
N ASN A 39 -20.20 19.79 13.99
CA ASN A 39 -21.30 19.23 13.19
C ASN A 39 -21.21 19.63 11.73
N TYR A 40 -20.97 20.92 11.44
CA TYR A 40 -20.74 21.42 10.09
C TYR A 40 -19.59 20.69 9.38
N LEU A 41 -18.45 20.53 10.06
CA LEU A 41 -17.30 19.80 9.50
C LEU A 41 -17.61 18.32 9.25
N SER A 42 -18.36 17.67 10.14
CA SER A 42 -18.79 16.28 9.96
C SER A 42 -19.70 16.13 8.74
N GLU A 43 -20.63 17.06 8.54
CA GLU A 43 -21.51 17.07 7.37
C GLU A 43 -20.71 17.26 6.07
N LYS A 44 -19.76 18.21 6.06
CA LYS A 44 -18.86 18.43 4.92
C LYS A 44 -18.03 17.20 4.58
N ARG A 45 -17.50 16.51 5.59
CA ARG A 45 -16.82 15.22 5.40
C ARG A 45 -17.72 14.18 4.75
N GLY A 46 -18.99 14.11 5.15
CA GLY A 46 -20.00 13.24 4.53
C GLY A 46 -20.25 13.58 3.06
N GLN A 47 -20.35 14.88 2.72
CA GLN A 47 -20.51 15.35 1.34
C GLN A 47 -19.30 14.96 0.48
N PHE A 48 -18.07 15.14 0.98
CA PHE A 48 -16.86 14.71 0.27
C PHE A 48 -16.81 13.20 0.04
N LYS A 49 -17.20 12.40 1.04
CA LYS A 49 -17.28 10.94 0.87
C LYS A 49 -18.24 10.54 -0.26
N LYS A 50 -19.41 11.19 -0.34
CA LYS A 50 -20.36 10.97 -1.45
C LYS A 50 -19.75 11.33 -2.80
N LEU A 51 -19.07 12.48 -2.89
CA LEU A 51 -18.41 12.92 -4.11
C LEU A 51 -17.32 11.93 -4.57
N ILE A 52 -16.48 11.47 -3.63
CA ILE A 52 -15.46 10.44 -3.91
C ILE A 52 -16.14 9.19 -4.48
N ASN A 53 -17.18 8.68 -3.81
CA ASN A 53 -17.88 7.49 -4.29
C ASN A 53 -18.47 7.67 -5.69
N THR A 54 -19.07 8.83 -5.99
CA THR A 54 -19.60 9.13 -7.32
C THR A 54 -18.50 9.15 -8.38
N LEU A 55 -17.35 9.75 -8.07
CA LEU A 55 -16.21 9.78 -8.98
C LEU A 55 -15.61 8.39 -9.18
N THR A 56 -15.47 7.59 -8.12
CA THR A 56 -15.02 6.19 -8.19
C THR A 56 -15.96 5.39 -9.09
N MET A 57 -17.27 5.49 -8.90
CA MET A 57 -18.26 4.79 -9.73
C MET A 57 -18.19 5.24 -11.19
N SER A 58 -18.05 6.55 -11.46
CA SER A 58 -17.89 7.06 -12.82
C SER A 58 -16.62 6.53 -13.49
N LEU A 59 -15.54 6.39 -12.73
CA LEU A 59 -14.26 5.88 -13.21
C LEU A 59 -14.35 4.38 -13.48
N GLU A 60 -14.90 3.59 -12.57
CA GLU A 60 -15.18 2.16 -12.75
C GLU A 60 -16.04 1.92 -13.99
N ASN A 61 -17.14 2.66 -14.15
CA ASN A 61 -18.00 2.57 -15.33
C ASN A 61 -17.23 2.85 -16.61
N LYS A 62 -16.38 3.89 -16.63
CA LYS A 62 -15.55 4.20 -17.79
C LYS A 62 -14.56 3.08 -18.11
N TYR A 63 -13.98 2.43 -17.10
CA TYR A 63 -13.11 1.27 -17.32
C TYR A 63 -13.89 0.08 -17.90
N ILE A 64 -15.09 -0.20 -17.38
CA ILE A 64 -15.99 -1.22 -17.93
C ILE A 64 -16.32 -0.93 -19.40
N ASP A 65 -16.66 0.32 -19.72
CA ASP A 65 -16.97 0.74 -21.09
C ASP A 65 -15.76 0.55 -22.03
N ILE A 66 -14.55 0.85 -21.57
CA ILE A 66 -13.31 0.64 -22.35
C ILE A 66 -13.09 -0.86 -22.61
N VAL A 67 -13.22 -1.70 -21.58
CA VAL A 67 -13.07 -3.17 -21.70
C VAL A 67 -14.08 -3.72 -22.71
N ASN A 68 -15.34 -3.30 -22.60
CA ASN A 68 -16.42 -3.71 -23.49
C ASN A 68 -16.18 -3.22 -24.94
N ASN A 69 -15.78 -1.96 -25.12
CA ASN A 69 -15.58 -1.36 -26.45
C ASN A 69 -14.33 -1.90 -27.17
N GLN A 70 -13.29 -2.29 -26.43
CA GLN A 70 -12.09 -2.89 -26.99
C GLN A 70 -12.23 -4.40 -27.25
N GLY A 71 -13.40 -4.99 -26.96
CA GLY A 71 -13.63 -6.42 -27.13
C GLY A 71 -12.69 -7.27 -26.29
N ILE A 72 -12.19 -6.73 -25.17
CA ILE A 72 -11.33 -7.45 -24.23
C ILE A 72 -12.26 -8.42 -23.50
N GLN A 73 -12.43 -9.62 -24.07
CA GLN A 73 -12.96 -10.74 -23.31
C GLN A 73 -12.10 -10.87 -22.05
N CYS A 74 -12.75 -11.03 -20.89
CA CYS A 74 -12.05 -11.38 -19.65
C CYS A 74 -10.99 -12.41 -20.01
N ALA A 75 -9.75 -12.17 -19.60
CA ALA A 75 -8.62 -13.05 -19.88
C ALA A 75 -8.94 -14.46 -19.35
N GLU A 76 -9.64 -15.27 -20.14
CA GLU A 76 -9.55 -16.71 -20.07
C GLU A 76 -8.09 -17.04 -20.36
N GLU A 77 -7.57 -18.03 -19.64
CA GLU A 77 -6.24 -18.59 -19.85
C GLU A 77 -5.93 -18.56 -21.35
N ILE A 78 -4.88 -17.83 -21.72
CA ILE A 78 -4.43 -17.76 -23.10
C ILE A 78 -3.97 -19.19 -23.46
N HIS A 79 -4.90 -20.01 -23.93
CA HIS A 79 -4.66 -21.24 -24.66
C HIS A 79 -4.17 -20.90 -26.07
N ASP A 80 -3.25 -19.94 -26.18
CA ASP A 80 -2.59 -19.70 -27.45
C ASP A 80 -1.62 -20.84 -27.65
N GLN A 81 -2.01 -21.73 -28.56
CA GLN A 81 -1.15 -22.75 -29.14
C GLN A 81 0.20 -22.14 -29.58
N GLU A 82 0.24 -20.87 -29.96
CA GLU A 82 1.46 -20.14 -30.26
C GLU A 82 2.38 -19.95 -29.04
N ILE A 83 1.84 -19.65 -27.86
CA ILE A 83 2.63 -19.51 -26.63
C ILE A 83 3.20 -20.86 -26.19
N ASP A 84 2.42 -21.94 -26.30
CA ASP A 84 2.91 -23.28 -25.98
C ASP A 84 3.95 -23.78 -27.00
N ASN A 85 3.78 -23.42 -28.27
CA ASN A 85 4.80 -23.67 -29.30
C ASN A 85 6.09 -22.87 -29.04
N ILE A 86 6.01 -21.68 -28.46
CA ILE A 86 7.19 -20.89 -28.09
C ILE A 86 7.87 -21.50 -26.86
N LYS A 87 7.12 -21.89 -25.82
CA LYS A 87 7.65 -22.56 -24.63
C LYS A 87 8.40 -23.84 -24.99
N THR A 88 7.78 -24.71 -25.78
CA THR A 88 8.41 -25.98 -26.21
C THR A 88 9.68 -25.76 -27.03
N LYS A 89 9.73 -24.72 -27.87
CA LYS A 89 10.96 -24.33 -28.58
C LYS A 89 12.04 -23.83 -27.61
N LEU A 90 11.66 -23.06 -26.60
CA LEU A 90 12.59 -22.53 -25.59
C LEU A 90 13.21 -23.68 -24.76
N ASP A 91 12.39 -24.63 -24.32
CA ASP A 91 12.83 -25.81 -23.57
C ASP A 91 13.82 -26.67 -24.38
N ALA A 92 13.56 -26.84 -25.68
CA ALA A 92 14.45 -27.57 -26.58
C ALA A 92 15.81 -26.87 -26.75
N ILE A 93 15.81 -25.53 -26.82
CA ILE A 93 17.02 -24.72 -26.91
C ILE A 93 17.81 -24.81 -25.60
N GLU A 94 17.15 -24.70 -24.44
CA GLU A 94 17.79 -24.80 -23.13
C GLU A 94 18.42 -26.18 -22.92
N ALA A 95 17.70 -27.25 -23.26
CA ALA A 95 18.22 -28.62 -23.20
C ALA A 95 19.45 -28.82 -24.11
N TYR A 96 19.46 -28.21 -25.30
CA TYR A 96 20.59 -28.26 -26.21
C TYR A 96 21.82 -27.54 -25.63
N TYR A 97 21.65 -26.35 -25.07
CA TYR A 97 22.74 -25.62 -24.41
C TYR A 97 23.24 -26.34 -23.15
N GLY A 98 22.36 -26.94 -22.35
CA GLY A 98 22.74 -27.77 -21.20
C GLY A 98 23.61 -28.97 -21.61
N ARG A 99 23.28 -29.63 -22.73
CA ARG A 99 24.08 -30.74 -23.29
C ARG A 99 25.44 -30.26 -23.81
N ILE A 100 25.51 -29.11 -24.46
CA ILE A 100 26.78 -28.54 -24.92
C ILE A 100 27.67 -28.19 -23.72
N GLY A 101 27.12 -27.56 -22.68
CA GLY A 101 27.87 -27.24 -21.46
C GLY A 101 28.46 -28.48 -20.80
N LEU A 102 27.66 -29.55 -20.65
CA LEU A 102 28.11 -30.85 -20.15
C LEU A 102 29.18 -31.50 -21.06
N HIS A 103 29.02 -31.43 -22.38
CA HIS A 103 29.96 -32.04 -23.32
C HIS A 103 31.33 -31.35 -23.29
N SER A 104 31.36 -30.02 -23.19
CA SER A 104 32.58 -29.23 -23.04
C SER A 104 33.30 -29.56 -21.73
N GLN A 105 32.56 -29.64 -20.61
CA GLN A 105 33.11 -29.98 -19.30
C GLN A 105 33.62 -31.44 -19.23
N SER A 106 32.98 -32.36 -19.96
CA SER A 106 33.40 -33.76 -20.07
C SER A 106 34.70 -33.90 -20.86
N LYS A 107 34.88 -33.09 -21.92
CA LYS A 107 36.13 -33.08 -22.72
C LYS A 107 37.31 -32.58 -21.90
N GLU A 108 37.14 -31.51 -21.12
CA GLU A 108 38.20 -30.96 -20.24
C GLU A 108 38.61 -31.94 -19.14
N LYS A 109 37.66 -32.68 -18.55
CA LYS A 109 37.99 -33.76 -17.60
C LYS A 109 38.80 -34.87 -18.25
N LEU A 110 38.45 -35.26 -19.48
CA LEU A 110 39.13 -36.35 -20.18
C LEU A 110 40.55 -35.95 -20.65
N THR A 111 40.79 -34.68 -20.96
CA THR A 111 42.13 -34.17 -21.29
C THR A 111 43.01 -34.06 -20.05
N THR A 112 42.49 -33.51 -18.95
CA THR A 112 43.25 -33.37 -17.70
C THR A 112 43.60 -34.73 -17.09
N GLU A 113 42.71 -35.72 -17.19
CA GLU A 113 42.98 -37.09 -16.73
C GLU A 113 44.03 -37.81 -17.58
N LYS A 114 44.05 -37.57 -18.90
CA LYS A 114 45.11 -38.09 -19.78
C LYS A 114 46.47 -37.44 -19.50
N GLU A 115 46.49 -36.12 -19.28
CA GLU A 115 47.71 -35.39 -18.92
C GLU A 115 48.27 -35.86 -17.57
N PHE A 116 47.41 -36.07 -16.57
CA PHE A 116 47.81 -36.59 -15.27
C PHE A 116 48.38 -38.02 -15.37
N ASN A 117 47.72 -38.90 -16.12
CA ASN A 117 48.21 -40.27 -16.35
C ASN A 117 49.55 -40.30 -17.07
N LEU A 118 49.77 -39.38 -18.03
CA LEU A 118 51.04 -39.26 -18.72
C LEU A 118 52.17 -38.82 -17.76
N ILE A 119 51.93 -37.83 -16.92
CA ILE A 119 52.88 -37.38 -15.88
C ILE A 119 53.20 -38.51 -14.92
N TYR A 120 52.19 -39.25 -14.46
CA TYR A 120 52.37 -40.40 -13.56
C TYR A 120 53.20 -41.53 -14.20
N TYR A 121 53.01 -41.78 -15.49
CA TYR A 121 53.80 -42.76 -16.21
C TYR A 121 55.26 -42.31 -16.37
N MET A 122 55.49 -41.02 -16.65
CA MET A 122 56.85 -40.46 -16.75
C MET A 122 57.58 -40.45 -15.39
N SER A 123 56.87 -40.26 -14.28
CA SER A 123 57.47 -40.26 -12.94
C SER A 123 57.74 -41.65 -12.37
N THR A 124 57.12 -42.70 -12.91
CA THR A 124 57.33 -44.10 -12.47
C THR A 124 58.36 -44.87 -13.30
N VAL A 125 58.74 -44.35 -14.47
CA VAL A 125 59.77 -44.92 -15.36
C VAL A 125 61.15 -44.26 -15.16
N ALA A 126 61.21 -43.13 -14.43
CA ALA A 126 62.45 -42.46 -14.01
C ALA A 126 62.99 -43.02 -12.69
#